data_AF-A0A137P7Y1-F1
#
_entry.id   AF-A0A137P7Y1-F1
#
_cell.length_a   1.000
_cell.length_b   1.000
_cell.length_c   1.000
_cell.angle_alpha   90.00
_cell.angle_beta   90.00
_cell.angle_gamma   90.00
#
_symmetry.space_group_name_H-M   'P 1'
#
loop_
_entity.id
_entity.type
_entity.pdbx_description
1 polymer ?
#
loop_
_entity_poly.entity_id
_entity_poly.type
_entity_poly.pdbx_seq_one_letter_code
_entity_poly.pdbx_strand_id
1 'polypeptide(L)'
;MDVENTFIKPVLKSYFDRGMEEYETHREISNKYGPRAITLKTIYKWFAKFRNDNIRKLNFANSSKPKFTDEFLIDLVNNNPGLNMTGLAKLANTSISTISARLKQVNSKDERANYIWKSFLNHKLSSRSRPKKFTDEYLIELVKENPELNLKELAMLADASRGTIIERMKQINSSGDKVKYISKKIQKGQTMFSDEFIINLVNENPGLNLKELARLSNSSESYLSIRIKQVNNDGKKANYTAKRARNYKKKITDESLIDLINNNPSLNMSELAILADVSQRTISRRIKQINDRNTKTSCIKKEAKTKQKFTDEFLINLINENPDLNMKELSKLADSSISTIYNRLKKINSNGEKVKYISKNK
;
A
#
# COMPACT_ATOMS: atom_id res chain seq x y z
N MET A 1 -21.98 -38.85 15.81
CA MET A 1 -21.33 -38.31 14.59
C MET A 1 -21.19 -36.81 14.76
N ASP A 2 -20.02 -36.26 14.44
CA ASP A 2 -19.71 -34.85 14.69
C ASP A 2 -20.29 -33.97 13.56
N VAL A 3 -21.56 -33.58 13.71
CA VAL A 3 -22.36 -32.84 12.70
C VAL A 3 -21.62 -31.58 12.20
N GLU A 4 -20.82 -30.94 13.06
CA GLU A 4 -19.97 -29.80 12.69
C GLU A 4 -18.95 -30.14 11.61
N ASN A 5 -18.30 -31.31 11.72
CA ASN A 5 -17.22 -31.70 10.83
C ASN A 5 -17.72 -32.38 9.55
N THR A 6 -18.85 -33.07 9.60
CA THR A 6 -19.39 -33.85 8.47
C THR A 6 -20.30 -33.03 7.56
N PHE A 7 -21.08 -32.08 8.10
CA PHE A 7 -22.06 -31.33 7.31
C PHE A 7 -21.78 -29.82 7.27
N ILE A 8 -21.50 -29.21 8.42
CA ILE A 8 -21.33 -27.76 8.51
C ILE A 8 -20.03 -27.32 7.82
N LYS A 9 -18.92 -28.02 8.07
CA LYS A 9 -17.61 -27.67 7.51
C LYS A 9 -17.57 -27.67 5.96
N PRO A 10 -18.02 -28.71 5.24
CA PRO A 10 -18.00 -28.70 3.77
C PRO A 10 -18.87 -27.59 3.16
N VAL A 11 -20.06 -27.35 3.74
CA VAL A 11 -20.95 -26.27 3.28
C VAL A 11 -20.29 -24.92 3.45
N LEU A 12 -19.76 -24.60 4.64
CA LEU A 12 -19.06 -23.34 4.88
C LEU A 12 -17.79 -23.19 4.03
N LYS A 13 -17.09 -24.30 3.75
CA LYS A 13 -15.91 -24.28 2.88
C LYS A 13 -16.28 -23.88 1.45
N SER A 14 -17.40 -24.36 0.92
CA SER A 14 -17.88 -23.99 -0.42
C SER A 14 -18.21 -22.50 -0.53
N TYR A 15 -18.82 -21.90 0.51
CA TYR A 15 -19.10 -20.46 0.57
C TYR A 15 -17.82 -19.62 0.68
N PHE A 16 -16.89 -20.05 1.52
CA PHE A 16 -15.59 -19.41 1.66
C PHE A 16 -14.78 -19.43 0.36
N ASP A 17 -14.78 -20.56 -0.37
CA ASP A 17 -14.04 -20.69 -1.63
C ASP A 17 -14.68 -19.87 -2.78
N ARG A 18 -15.97 -19.51 -2.66
CA ARG A 18 -16.65 -18.53 -3.54
C ARG A 18 -16.35 -17.06 -3.18
N GLY A 19 -15.62 -16.81 -2.10
CA GLY A 19 -15.22 -15.47 -1.67
C GLY A 19 -16.29 -14.69 -0.93
N MET A 20 -17.33 -15.35 -0.42
CA MET A 20 -18.39 -14.68 0.35
C MET A 20 -17.91 -14.27 1.73
N GLU A 21 -18.50 -13.20 2.28
CA GLU A 21 -18.20 -12.76 3.64
C GLU A 21 -19.00 -13.54 4.69
N GLU A 22 -18.52 -13.56 5.94
CA GLU A 22 -19.13 -14.35 7.04
C GLU A 22 -20.61 -13.97 7.29
N TYR A 23 -20.93 -12.67 7.18
CA TYR A 23 -22.27 -12.16 7.40
C TYR A 23 -23.21 -12.50 6.24
N GLU A 24 -22.72 -12.44 5.00
CA GLU A 24 -23.47 -12.86 3.81
C GLU A 24 -23.77 -14.36 3.84
N THR A 25 -22.76 -15.15 4.20
CA THR A 25 -22.88 -16.60 4.38
C THR A 25 -23.91 -16.94 5.47
N HIS A 26 -23.91 -16.21 6.59
CA HIS A 26 -24.90 -16.38 7.65
C HIS A 26 -26.32 -16.07 7.17
N ARG A 27 -26.49 -14.98 6.42
CA ARG A 27 -27.78 -14.57 5.86
C ARG A 27 -28.30 -15.63 4.88
N GLU A 28 -27.47 -16.12 3.98
CA GLU A 28 -27.88 -17.10 2.98
C GLU A 28 -28.26 -18.45 3.60
N ILE A 29 -27.47 -18.94 4.57
CA ILE A 29 -27.78 -20.19 5.28
C ILE A 29 -29.04 -20.03 6.14
N SER A 30 -29.22 -18.88 6.79
CA SER A 30 -30.42 -18.57 7.58
C SER A 30 -31.67 -18.51 6.71
N ASN A 31 -31.56 -17.95 5.49
CA ASN A 31 -32.66 -17.90 4.54
C ASN A 31 -33.03 -19.30 4.01
N LYS A 32 -32.04 -20.17 3.82
CA LYS A 32 -32.24 -21.49 3.20
C LYS A 32 -32.68 -22.57 4.19
N TYR A 33 -32.19 -22.53 5.43
CA TYR A 33 -32.38 -23.60 6.42
C TYR A 33 -32.99 -23.10 7.74
N GLY A 34 -33.31 -21.81 7.83
CA GLY A 34 -33.94 -21.17 8.99
C GLY A 34 -32.94 -20.45 9.91
N PRO A 35 -33.43 -19.49 10.72
CA PRO A 35 -32.59 -18.59 11.53
C PRO A 35 -31.81 -19.28 12.65
N ARG A 36 -32.12 -20.54 12.96
CA ARG A 36 -31.41 -21.37 13.96
C ARG A 36 -30.50 -22.43 13.33
N ALA A 37 -30.36 -22.44 12.00
CA ALA A 37 -29.56 -23.45 11.30
C ALA A 37 -28.08 -23.39 11.65
N ILE A 38 -27.52 -22.17 11.79
CA ILE A 38 -26.15 -21.97 12.20
C ILE A 38 -25.98 -20.61 12.89
N THR A 39 -25.11 -20.54 13.89
CA THR A 39 -24.79 -19.25 14.51
C THR A 39 -23.68 -18.55 13.73
N LEU A 40 -23.74 -17.21 13.70
CA LEU A 40 -22.69 -16.38 13.12
C LEU A 40 -21.31 -16.67 13.76
N LYS A 41 -21.28 -16.97 15.07
CA LYS A 41 -20.07 -17.37 15.81
C LYS A 41 -19.42 -18.63 15.23
N THR A 42 -20.22 -19.62 14.85
CA THR A 42 -19.73 -20.86 14.22
C THR A 42 -19.13 -20.58 12.83
N ILE A 43 -19.73 -19.66 12.07
CA ILE A 43 -19.20 -19.24 10.76
C ILE A 43 -17.85 -18.56 10.92
N TYR A 44 -17.73 -17.57 11.81
CA TYR A 44 -16.45 -16.90 12.10
C TYR A 44 -15.35 -17.88 12.52
N LYS A 45 -15.68 -18.84 13.40
CA LYS A 45 -14.75 -19.89 13.85
C LYS A 45 -14.21 -20.70 12.67
N TRP A 46 -15.06 -21.11 11.74
CA TRP A 46 -14.66 -21.90 10.58
C TRP A 46 -13.92 -21.08 9.52
N PHE A 47 -14.35 -19.86 9.23
CA PHE A 47 -13.66 -18.97 8.29
C PHE A 47 -12.26 -18.60 8.80
N ALA A 48 -12.10 -18.37 10.10
CA ALA A 48 -10.80 -18.19 10.72
C ALA A 48 -9.91 -19.44 10.56
N LYS A 49 -10.46 -20.64 10.75
CA LYS A 49 -9.74 -21.90 10.50
C LYS A 49 -9.34 -22.04 9.03
N PHE A 50 -10.23 -21.75 8.08
CA PHE A 50 -9.92 -21.83 6.65
C PHE A 50 -8.83 -20.84 6.22
N ARG A 51 -8.87 -19.60 6.76
CA ARG A 51 -7.80 -18.62 6.56
C ARG A 51 -6.47 -19.14 7.11
N ASN A 52 -6.45 -19.68 8.33
CA ASN A 52 -5.25 -20.24 8.94
C ASN A 52 -4.73 -21.50 8.23
N ASP A 53 -5.62 -22.36 7.73
CA ASP A 53 -5.26 -23.54 6.94
C ASP A 53 -4.70 -23.14 5.57
N ASN A 54 -5.24 -22.08 4.95
CA ASN A 54 -4.67 -21.48 3.75
C ASN A 54 -3.28 -20.89 4.02
N ILE A 55 -3.10 -20.17 5.13
CA ILE A 55 -1.79 -19.65 5.55
C ILE A 55 -0.81 -20.80 5.82
N ARG A 56 -1.25 -21.89 6.47
CA ARG A 56 -0.42 -23.09 6.69
C ARG A 56 -0.08 -23.79 5.39
N LYS A 57 -1.02 -23.94 4.45
CA LYS A 57 -0.76 -24.48 3.10
C LYS A 57 0.21 -23.60 2.31
N LEU A 58 0.08 -22.27 2.38
CA LEU A 58 1.05 -21.34 1.80
C LEU A 58 2.44 -21.51 2.43
N ASN A 59 2.51 -21.68 3.75
CA ASN A 59 3.77 -21.89 4.47
C ASN A 59 4.39 -23.27 4.21
N PHE A 60 3.59 -24.32 3.97
CA PHE A 60 4.06 -25.66 3.61
C PHE A 60 4.45 -25.75 2.11
N ALA A 61 3.73 -25.05 1.23
CA ALA A 61 4.13 -24.91 -0.18
C ALA A 61 5.47 -24.15 -0.33
N ASN A 62 5.87 -23.36 0.68
CA ASN A 62 7.17 -22.70 0.72
C ASN A 62 8.33 -23.61 1.13
N SER A 63 8.09 -24.83 1.66
CA SER A 63 9.16 -25.76 2.07
C SER A 63 9.51 -26.81 1.01
N SER A 64 8.64 -27.07 0.04
CA SER A 64 8.92 -27.93 -1.12
C SER A 64 8.71 -27.13 -2.41
N LYS A 65 9.70 -26.31 -2.81
CA LYS A 65 9.66 -25.67 -4.12
C LYS A 65 9.82 -26.75 -5.20
N PRO A 66 8.85 -26.94 -6.12
CA PRO A 66 9.17 -27.58 -7.38
C PRO A 66 10.28 -26.75 -8.05
N LYS A 67 11.27 -27.41 -8.65
CA LYS A 67 12.29 -26.69 -9.43
C LYS A 67 11.56 -25.86 -10.47
N PHE A 68 11.91 -24.58 -10.58
CA PHE A 68 11.36 -23.67 -11.57
C PHE A 68 11.94 -24.03 -12.95
N THR A 69 11.50 -25.16 -13.50
CA THR A 69 12.00 -25.73 -14.74
C THR A 69 11.45 -24.99 -15.95
N ASP A 70 12.07 -25.23 -17.11
CA ASP A 70 11.66 -24.60 -18.36
C ASP A 70 10.28 -25.15 -18.81
N GLU A 71 10.00 -26.43 -18.55
CA GLU A 71 8.70 -27.07 -18.82
C GLU A 71 7.56 -26.44 -18.02
N PHE A 72 7.77 -26.22 -16.71
CA PHE A 72 6.79 -25.55 -15.85
C PHE A 72 6.47 -24.14 -16.37
N LEU A 73 7.47 -23.42 -16.86
CA LEU A 73 7.30 -22.06 -17.37
C LEU A 73 6.55 -22.04 -18.71
N ILE A 74 6.83 -23.01 -19.60
CA ILE A 74 6.13 -23.18 -20.88
C ILE A 74 4.65 -23.52 -20.63
N ASP A 75 4.37 -24.49 -19.77
CA ASP A 75 3.01 -24.88 -19.41
C ASP A 75 2.25 -23.74 -18.74
N LEU A 76 2.91 -22.97 -17.87
CA LEU A 76 2.31 -21.82 -17.21
C LEU A 76 1.86 -20.75 -18.21
N VAL A 77 2.66 -20.50 -19.24
CA VAL A 77 2.32 -19.55 -20.32
C VAL A 77 1.19 -20.09 -21.20
N ASN A 78 1.31 -21.34 -21.66
CA ASN A 78 0.37 -21.94 -22.60
C ASN A 78 -1.02 -22.13 -22.01
N ASN A 79 -1.10 -22.50 -20.72
CA ASN A 79 -2.38 -22.67 -20.02
C ASN A 79 -3.01 -21.33 -19.61
N ASN A 80 -2.26 -20.22 -19.68
CA ASN A 80 -2.73 -18.91 -19.24
C ASN A 80 -2.45 -17.80 -20.27
N PRO A 81 -2.89 -17.94 -21.53
CA PRO A 81 -2.59 -16.97 -22.60
C PRO A 81 -3.16 -15.58 -22.29
N GLY A 82 -4.18 -15.49 -21.43
CA GLY A 82 -4.81 -14.26 -20.96
C GLY A 82 -4.04 -13.48 -19.88
N LEU A 83 -3.06 -14.09 -19.20
CA LEU A 83 -2.35 -13.44 -18.09
C LEU A 83 -1.20 -12.54 -18.54
N ASN A 84 -0.92 -11.52 -17.74
CA ASN A 84 0.26 -10.66 -17.89
C ASN A 84 1.39 -11.15 -16.97
N MET A 85 2.58 -10.58 -17.09
CA MET A 85 3.77 -11.01 -16.34
C MET A 85 3.55 -10.99 -14.82
N THR A 86 2.75 -10.04 -14.32
CA THR A 86 2.35 -9.95 -12.92
C THR A 86 1.44 -11.12 -12.52
N GLY A 87 0.48 -11.49 -13.37
CA GLY A 87 -0.39 -12.65 -13.16
C GLY A 87 0.41 -13.96 -13.17
N LEU A 88 1.31 -14.13 -14.13
CA LEU A 88 2.19 -15.30 -14.20
C LEU A 88 3.11 -15.39 -12.98
N ALA A 89 3.70 -14.28 -12.54
CA ALA A 89 4.55 -14.22 -11.35
C ALA A 89 3.79 -14.60 -10.07
N LYS A 90 2.53 -14.15 -9.95
CA LYS A 90 1.65 -14.52 -8.84
C LYS A 90 1.33 -16.01 -8.85
N LEU A 91 0.95 -16.56 -10.00
CA LEU A 91 0.65 -18.00 -10.12
C LEU A 91 1.88 -18.88 -9.84
N ALA A 92 3.04 -18.45 -10.31
CA ALA A 92 4.29 -19.15 -10.07
C ALA A 92 4.92 -18.88 -8.70
N ASN A 93 4.28 -18.04 -7.87
CA ASN A 93 4.80 -17.58 -6.58
C ASN A 93 6.27 -17.13 -6.65
N THR A 94 6.60 -16.35 -7.67
CA THR A 94 7.96 -15.87 -7.92
C THR A 94 7.94 -14.41 -8.36
N SER A 95 9.12 -13.82 -8.55
CA SER A 95 9.20 -12.42 -8.95
C SER A 95 8.95 -12.26 -10.46
N ILE A 96 8.41 -11.10 -10.83
CA ILE A 96 8.20 -10.71 -12.24
C ILE A 96 9.54 -10.75 -13.00
N SER A 97 10.63 -10.33 -12.36
CA SER A 97 11.97 -10.37 -12.95
C SER A 97 12.46 -11.80 -13.17
N THR A 98 12.16 -12.74 -12.26
CA THR A 98 12.48 -14.17 -12.44
C THR A 98 11.74 -14.77 -13.63
N ILE A 99 10.43 -14.53 -13.76
CA ILE A 99 9.63 -14.98 -14.93
C ILE A 99 10.23 -14.40 -16.22
N SER A 100 10.51 -13.09 -16.24
CA SER A 100 11.04 -12.39 -17.41
C SER A 100 12.41 -12.92 -17.84
N ALA A 101 13.34 -13.09 -16.89
CA ALA A 101 14.67 -13.61 -17.17
C ALA A 101 14.63 -15.04 -17.71
N ARG A 102 13.77 -15.89 -17.15
CA ARG A 102 13.65 -17.29 -17.54
C ARG A 102 12.94 -17.45 -18.88
N LEU A 103 11.89 -16.67 -19.16
CA LEU A 103 11.25 -16.66 -20.49
C LEU A 103 12.22 -16.23 -21.59
N LYS A 104 13.08 -15.25 -21.32
CA LYS A 104 14.15 -14.86 -22.26
C LYS A 104 15.13 -16.00 -22.50
N GLN A 105 15.53 -16.72 -21.46
CA GLN A 105 16.44 -17.87 -21.57
C GLN A 105 15.82 -19.03 -22.36
N VAL A 106 14.56 -19.37 -22.08
CA VAL A 106 13.83 -20.44 -22.79
C VAL A 106 13.68 -20.09 -24.27
N ASN A 107 13.23 -18.88 -24.59
CA ASN A 107 13.07 -18.42 -25.97
C ASN A 107 14.40 -18.24 -26.74
N SER A 108 15.53 -18.16 -26.03
CA SER A 108 16.85 -18.08 -26.68
C SER A 108 17.44 -19.45 -27.04
N LYS A 109 16.90 -20.55 -26.49
CA LYS A 109 17.49 -21.89 -26.61
C LYS A 109 16.72 -22.83 -27.54
N ASP A 110 15.41 -22.65 -27.68
CA ASP A 110 14.57 -23.36 -28.64
C ASP A 110 13.21 -22.64 -28.70
N GLU A 111 12.67 -22.35 -29.88
CA GLU A 111 11.45 -21.55 -30.06
C GLU A 111 10.20 -22.24 -29.48
N ARG A 112 9.91 -22.11 -28.17
CA ARG A 112 8.74 -22.82 -27.57
C ARG A 112 7.89 -22.13 -26.52
N ALA A 113 8.25 -21.00 -25.92
CA ALA A 113 7.27 -20.24 -25.12
C ALA A 113 6.59 -19.20 -26.03
N ASN A 114 5.39 -19.52 -26.51
CA ASN A 114 4.54 -18.64 -27.33
C ASN A 114 3.94 -17.49 -26.48
N TYR A 115 4.79 -16.84 -25.67
CA TYR A 115 4.41 -15.74 -24.80
C TYR A 115 4.44 -14.44 -25.58
N ILE A 116 3.25 -13.98 -25.97
CA ILE A 116 3.07 -12.67 -26.57
C ILE A 116 3.36 -11.61 -25.51
N TRP A 117 4.46 -10.87 -25.64
CA TRP A 117 4.79 -9.75 -24.77
C TRP A 117 3.68 -8.68 -24.82
N LYS A 118 2.80 -8.68 -23.82
CA LYS A 118 1.67 -7.75 -23.75
C LYS A 118 2.06 -6.27 -23.59
N SER A 119 3.29 -5.97 -23.21
CA SER A 119 3.78 -4.58 -23.25
C SER A 119 3.93 -4.05 -24.68
N PHE A 120 4.19 -4.93 -25.66
CA PHE A 120 4.25 -4.57 -27.08
C PHE A 120 2.88 -4.61 -27.77
N LEU A 121 1.89 -5.30 -27.19
CA LEU A 121 0.51 -5.29 -27.68
C LEU A 121 -0.15 -3.90 -27.55
N ASN A 122 0.30 -3.06 -26.60
CA ASN A 122 -0.19 -1.69 -26.48
C ASN A 122 0.17 -0.80 -27.67
N HIS A 123 1.17 -1.19 -28.47
CA HIS A 123 1.55 -0.45 -29.68
C HIS A 123 0.85 -0.97 -30.94
N LYS A 124 0.29 -2.19 -30.92
CA LYS A 124 -0.44 -2.81 -32.04
C LYS A 124 -1.97 -2.91 -31.85
N LEU A 125 -2.48 -2.76 -30.62
CA LEU A 125 -3.91 -2.68 -30.29
C LEU A 125 -4.43 -1.25 -30.07
N SER A 126 -3.65 -0.22 -30.41
CA SER A 126 -4.10 1.18 -30.25
C SER A 126 -5.31 1.56 -31.11
N SER A 127 -5.78 0.67 -32.00
CA SER A 127 -6.87 0.97 -32.93
C SER A 127 -8.28 0.52 -32.51
N ARG A 128 -8.51 -0.18 -31.38
CA ARG A 128 -9.89 -0.50 -30.97
C ARG A 128 -10.17 -0.42 -29.47
N SER A 129 -10.82 0.69 -29.12
CA SER A 129 -11.74 0.87 -27.99
C SER A 129 -11.15 0.78 -26.57
N ARG A 130 -10.46 1.86 -26.15
CA ARG A 130 -10.58 2.29 -24.74
C ARG A 130 -12.03 2.75 -24.50
N PRO A 131 -12.63 2.51 -23.32
CA PRO A 131 -13.94 3.05 -23.00
C PRO A 131 -13.92 4.57 -23.20
N LYS A 132 -14.84 5.06 -24.04
CA LYS A 132 -14.98 6.48 -24.36
C LYS A 132 -15.41 7.21 -23.10
N LYS A 133 -14.61 8.19 -22.62
CA LYS A 133 -14.99 9.04 -21.47
C LYS A 133 -16.27 9.86 -21.74
N PHE A 134 -16.54 10.17 -23.01
CA PHE A 134 -17.69 10.93 -23.48
C PHE A 134 -18.05 10.48 -24.91
N THR A 135 -19.30 10.69 -25.32
CA THR A 135 -19.83 10.28 -26.63
C THR A 135 -19.27 11.13 -27.78
N ASP A 136 -19.37 10.64 -29.02
CA ASP A 136 -18.93 11.42 -30.19
C ASP A 136 -19.82 12.66 -30.37
N GLU A 137 -21.12 12.50 -30.11
CA GLU A 137 -22.16 13.53 -30.17
C GLU A 137 -21.85 14.68 -29.21
N TYR A 138 -21.51 14.36 -27.95
CA TYR A 138 -21.15 15.35 -26.94
C TYR A 138 -19.95 16.20 -27.39
N LEU A 139 -18.93 15.58 -27.98
CA LEU A 139 -17.74 16.31 -28.43
C LEU A 139 -18.03 17.19 -29.64
N ILE A 140 -18.87 16.73 -30.58
CA ILE A 140 -19.30 17.52 -31.74
C ILE A 140 -20.06 18.76 -31.27
N GLU A 141 -21.03 18.58 -30.36
CA GLU A 141 -21.83 19.66 -29.79
C GLU A 141 -20.97 20.63 -28.99
N LEU A 142 -20.09 20.13 -28.13
CA LEU A 142 -19.18 20.95 -27.33
C LEU A 142 -18.32 21.88 -28.19
N VAL A 143 -17.81 21.40 -29.33
CA VAL A 143 -17.00 22.22 -30.25
C VAL A 143 -17.87 23.21 -31.03
N LYS A 144 -19.08 22.81 -31.42
CA LYS A 144 -20.02 23.64 -32.18
C LYS A 144 -20.56 24.79 -31.34
N GLU A 145 -20.91 24.53 -30.09
CA GLU A 145 -21.42 25.53 -29.14
C GLU A 145 -20.33 26.47 -28.64
N ASN A 146 -19.07 26.01 -28.65
CA ASN A 146 -17.94 26.76 -28.13
C ASN A 146 -16.85 26.97 -29.18
N PRO A 147 -17.17 27.61 -30.33
CA PRO A 147 -16.21 27.83 -31.39
C PRO A 147 -15.04 28.69 -30.92
N GLU A 148 -15.23 29.45 -29.83
CA GLU A 148 -14.24 30.35 -29.25
C GLU A 148 -13.17 29.68 -28.38
N LEU A 149 -13.42 28.47 -27.89
CA LEU A 149 -12.55 27.85 -26.90
C LEU A 149 -11.29 27.23 -27.50
N ASN A 150 -10.19 27.36 -26.75
CA ASN A 150 -8.97 26.65 -27.06
C ASN A 150 -9.05 25.19 -26.56
N LEU A 151 -8.14 24.35 -27.05
CA LEU A 151 -8.15 22.92 -26.77
C LEU A 151 -8.03 22.60 -25.26
N LYS A 152 -7.40 23.47 -24.46
CA LYS A 152 -7.30 23.28 -23.01
C LYS A 152 -8.65 23.47 -22.35
N GLU A 153 -9.39 24.51 -22.74
CA GLU A 153 -10.74 24.78 -22.23
C GLU A 153 -11.73 23.70 -22.61
N LEU A 154 -11.73 23.26 -23.86
CA LEU A 154 -12.54 22.13 -24.31
C LEU A 154 -12.23 20.85 -23.52
N ALA A 155 -10.96 20.61 -23.22
CA ALA A 155 -10.54 19.47 -22.41
C ALA A 155 -11.03 19.56 -20.95
N MET A 156 -11.08 20.76 -20.37
CA MET A 156 -11.63 20.98 -19.03
C MET A 156 -13.15 20.74 -19.01
N LEU A 157 -13.89 21.25 -19.99
CA LEU A 157 -15.34 21.03 -20.08
C LEU A 157 -15.71 19.56 -20.30
N ALA A 158 -14.87 18.80 -21.00
CA ALA A 158 -15.08 17.38 -21.25
C ALA A 158 -14.47 16.45 -20.18
N ASP A 159 -13.94 16.99 -19.07
CA ASP A 159 -13.19 16.25 -18.04
C ASP A 159 -12.17 15.24 -18.63
N ALA A 160 -11.40 15.72 -19.61
CA ALA A 160 -10.52 14.91 -20.42
C ALA A 160 -9.15 15.56 -20.58
N SER A 161 -8.17 14.78 -21.06
CA SER A 161 -6.88 15.35 -21.43
C SER A 161 -6.97 16.00 -22.82
N ARG A 162 -6.16 17.03 -23.07
CA ARG A 162 -6.04 17.65 -24.41
C ARG A 162 -5.76 16.61 -25.50
N GLY A 163 -4.90 15.63 -25.20
CA GLY A 163 -4.58 14.53 -26.11
C GLY A 163 -5.79 13.64 -26.39
N THR A 164 -6.62 13.38 -25.38
CA THR A 164 -7.89 12.66 -25.56
C THR A 164 -8.82 13.41 -26.50
N ILE A 165 -8.96 14.73 -26.36
CA ILE A 165 -9.81 15.54 -27.25
C ILE A 165 -9.30 15.50 -28.70
N ILE A 166 -8.01 15.73 -28.92
CA ILE A 166 -7.39 15.66 -30.27
C ILE A 166 -7.65 14.29 -30.91
N GLU A 167 -7.37 13.22 -30.17
CA GLU A 167 -7.48 11.86 -30.69
C GLU A 167 -8.93 11.51 -31.04
N ARG A 168 -9.88 11.95 -30.22
CA ARG A 168 -11.31 11.72 -30.46
C ARG A 168 -11.83 12.54 -31.64
N MET A 169 -11.42 13.81 -31.78
CA MET A 169 -11.74 14.62 -32.97
C MET A 169 -11.23 13.96 -34.25
N LYS A 170 -9.99 13.44 -34.24
CA LYS A 170 -9.42 12.70 -35.39
C LYS A 170 -10.22 11.43 -35.70
N GLN A 171 -10.58 10.65 -34.69
CA GLN A 171 -11.39 9.43 -34.86
C GLN A 171 -12.77 9.74 -35.44
N ILE A 172 -13.43 10.81 -34.97
CA ILE A 172 -14.72 11.27 -35.47
C ILE A 172 -14.59 11.67 -36.94
N ASN A 173 -13.60 12.50 -37.27
CA ASN A 173 -13.37 12.96 -38.65
C ASN A 173 -12.92 11.83 -39.60
N SER A 174 -12.33 10.75 -39.07
CA SER A 174 -12.02 9.55 -39.87
C SER A 174 -13.26 8.85 -40.42
N SER A 175 -14.44 9.10 -39.83
CA SER A 175 -15.75 8.61 -40.31
C SER A 175 -16.53 9.64 -41.15
N GLY A 176 -15.86 10.73 -41.54
CA GLY A 176 -16.43 11.89 -42.25
C GLY A 176 -16.22 13.19 -41.47
N ASP A 177 -16.07 14.32 -42.19
CA ASP A 177 -15.79 15.63 -41.60
C ASP A 177 -16.95 16.18 -40.75
N LYS A 178 -17.00 15.78 -39.47
CA LYS A 178 -18.07 16.15 -38.52
C LYS A 178 -17.64 17.19 -37.49
N VAL A 179 -16.34 17.26 -37.14
CA VAL A 179 -15.80 18.24 -36.19
C VAL A 179 -14.84 19.18 -36.89
N LYS A 180 -15.28 20.43 -37.12
CA LYS A 180 -14.44 21.50 -37.66
C LYS A 180 -13.83 22.32 -36.52
N TYR A 181 -12.69 21.87 -36.01
CA TYR A 181 -11.94 22.61 -34.99
C TYR A 181 -10.72 23.31 -35.59
N ILE A 182 -10.65 24.64 -35.46
CA ILE A 182 -9.47 25.42 -35.81
C ILE A 182 -8.62 25.58 -34.55
N SER A 183 -7.37 25.11 -34.60
CA SER A 183 -6.43 25.23 -33.47
C SER A 183 -6.20 26.70 -33.12
N LYS A 184 -6.86 27.15 -32.05
CA LYS A 184 -6.59 28.46 -31.46
C LYS A 184 -5.29 28.38 -30.70
N LYS A 185 -4.22 28.90 -31.30
CA LYS A 185 -2.98 29.17 -30.55
C LYS A 185 -3.40 30.06 -29.39
N ILE A 186 -3.12 29.62 -28.16
CA ILE A 186 -3.16 30.53 -27.00
C ILE A 186 -2.34 31.74 -27.43
N GLN A 187 -2.98 32.90 -27.57
CA GLN A 187 -2.24 34.14 -27.79
C GLN A 187 -1.22 34.18 -26.67
N LYS A 188 0.06 34.27 -27.04
CA LYS A 188 1.17 34.21 -26.09
C LYS A 188 0.99 35.37 -25.11
N GLY A 189 0.36 35.13 -23.96
CA GLY A 189 -0.04 36.16 -22.99
C GLY A 189 -1.50 36.14 -22.53
N GLN A 190 -2.42 35.40 -23.18
CA GLN A 190 -3.81 35.32 -22.70
C GLN A 190 -3.85 34.40 -21.48
N THR A 191 -4.04 35.01 -20.32
CA THR A 191 -4.02 34.32 -19.02
C THR A 191 -5.43 33.93 -18.63
N MET A 192 -5.59 32.73 -18.06
CA MET A 192 -6.88 32.19 -17.60
C MET A 192 -7.56 33.06 -16.53
N PHE A 193 -6.78 33.90 -15.84
CA PHE A 193 -7.26 34.85 -14.85
C PHE A 193 -6.65 36.21 -15.12
N SER A 194 -7.48 37.26 -15.10
CA SER A 194 -7.02 38.65 -15.15
C SER A 194 -6.06 38.93 -13.99
N ASP A 195 -5.17 39.92 -14.15
CA ASP A 195 -4.30 40.36 -13.06
C ASP A 195 -5.13 40.76 -11.83
N GLU A 196 -6.26 41.44 -12.06
CA GLU A 196 -7.18 41.87 -11.01
C GLU A 196 -7.76 40.70 -10.21
N PHE A 197 -8.15 39.62 -10.88
CA PHE A 197 -8.58 38.40 -10.20
C PHE A 197 -7.47 37.81 -9.32
N ILE A 198 -6.23 37.75 -9.82
CA ILE A 198 -5.09 37.23 -9.04
C ILE A 198 -4.80 38.11 -7.83
N ILE A 199 -4.88 39.44 -7.98
CA ILE A 199 -4.67 40.41 -6.91
C ILE A 199 -5.75 40.24 -5.82
N ASN A 200 -7.02 40.21 -6.21
CA ASN A 200 -8.15 40.05 -5.28
C ASN A 200 -8.09 38.69 -4.57
N LEU A 201 -7.85 37.61 -5.33
CA LEU A 201 -7.70 36.25 -4.79
C LEU A 201 -6.65 36.19 -3.67
N VAL A 202 -5.52 36.86 -3.85
CA VAL A 202 -4.44 36.89 -2.85
C VAL A 202 -4.75 37.83 -1.69
N ASN A 203 -5.21 39.05 -1.98
CA ASN A 203 -5.36 40.11 -0.99
C ASN A 203 -6.56 39.88 -0.06
N GLU A 204 -7.64 39.28 -0.57
CA GLU A 204 -8.81 38.90 0.23
C GLU A 204 -8.55 37.64 1.07
N ASN A 205 -7.52 36.87 0.73
CA ASN A 205 -7.20 35.61 1.40
C ASN A 205 -5.76 35.59 1.98
N PRO A 206 -5.38 36.58 2.81
CA PRO A 206 -4.01 36.72 3.31
C PRO A 206 -3.62 35.62 4.28
N GLY A 207 -4.53 34.71 4.66
CA GLY A 207 -4.28 33.50 5.46
C GLY A 207 -3.91 32.28 4.61
N LEU A 208 -4.37 32.18 3.36
CA LEU A 208 -4.26 30.96 2.56
C LEU A 208 -2.87 30.74 1.95
N ASN A 209 -2.48 29.47 1.84
CA ASN A 209 -1.29 29.06 1.09
C ASN A 209 -1.62 28.79 -0.39
N LEU A 210 -0.60 28.63 -1.23
CA LEU A 210 -0.78 28.49 -2.68
C LEU A 210 -1.69 27.31 -3.09
N LYS A 211 -1.68 26.22 -2.32
CA LYS A 211 -2.53 25.05 -2.55
C LYS A 211 -3.99 25.33 -2.26
N GLU A 212 -4.26 26.08 -1.20
CA GLU A 212 -5.62 26.52 -0.85
C GLU A 212 -6.13 27.53 -1.86
N LEU A 213 -5.30 28.50 -2.28
CA LEU A 213 -5.65 29.45 -3.34
C LEU A 213 -5.91 28.75 -4.68
N ALA A 214 -5.13 27.70 -5.00
CA ALA A 214 -5.32 26.89 -6.20
C ALA A 214 -6.65 26.15 -6.18
N ARG A 215 -7.03 25.60 -5.04
CA ARG A 215 -8.36 24.98 -4.86
C ARG A 215 -9.48 26.01 -4.99
N LEU A 216 -9.33 27.17 -4.37
CA LEU A 216 -10.35 28.23 -4.37
C LEU A 216 -10.61 28.78 -5.78
N SER A 217 -9.56 28.89 -6.59
CA SER A 217 -9.64 29.33 -7.99
C SER A 217 -9.85 28.20 -9.00
N ASN A 218 -10.01 26.95 -8.54
CA ASN A 218 -10.07 25.76 -9.40
C ASN A 218 -8.93 25.72 -10.45
N SER A 219 -7.71 26.00 -9.99
CA SER A 219 -6.51 26.10 -10.83
C SER A 219 -5.36 25.26 -10.27
N SER A 220 -4.22 25.25 -10.96
CA SER A 220 -3.03 24.57 -10.46
C SER A 220 -2.16 25.51 -9.62
N GLU A 221 -1.50 24.95 -8.59
CA GLU A 221 -0.53 25.67 -7.77
C GLU A 221 0.57 26.31 -8.62
N SER A 222 1.07 25.55 -9.61
CA SER A 222 2.10 26.01 -10.54
C SER A 222 1.65 27.22 -11.35
N TYR A 223 0.41 27.23 -11.83
CA TYR A 223 -0.15 28.31 -12.62
C TYR A 223 -0.29 29.58 -11.78
N LEU A 224 -0.88 29.48 -10.59
CA LEU A 224 -0.99 30.62 -9.67
C LEU A 224 0.37 31.17 -9.25
N SER A 225 1.37 30.30 -9.00
CA SER A 225 2.73 30.73 -8.66
C SER A 225 3.32 31.63 -9.75
N ILE A 226 3.18 31.20 -11.01
CA ILE A 226 3.69 31.93 -12.17
C ILE A 226 2.94 33.25 -12.32
N ARG A 227 1.60 33.24 -12.20
CA ARG A 227 0.78 34.45 -12.34
C ARG A 227 1.03 35.48 -11.26
N ILE A 228 1.12 35.07 -9.99
CA ILE A 228 1.44 35.98 -8.88
C ILE A 228 2.81 36.66 -9.10
N LYS A 229 3.81 35.91 -9.58
CA LYS A 229 5.13 36.48 -9.92
C LYS A 229 5.04 37.48 -11.06
N GLN A 230 4.28 37.17 -12.11
CA GLN A 230 4.10 38.07 -13.26
C GLN A 230 3.41 39.37 -12.84
N VAL A 231 2.29 39.26 -12.12
CA VAL A 231 1.54 40.41 -11.59
C VAL A 231 2.45 41.31 -10.74
N ASN A 232 3.25 40.73 -9.85
CA ASN A 232 4.19 41.48 -9.00
C ASN A 232 5.37 42.10 -9.76
N ASN A 233 5.79 41.50 -10.88
CA ASN A 233 6.82 42.06 -11.74
C ASN A 233 6.32 43.30 -12.51
N ASP A 234 5.03 43.34 -12.85
CA ASP A 234 4.40 44.43 -13.61
C ASP A 234 3.97 45.62 -12.71
N GLY A 235 4.42 45.66 -11.46
CA GLY A 235 4.15 46.74 -10.49
C GLY A 235 2.78 46.66 -9.80
N LYS A 236 1.88 45.76 -10.23
CA LYS A 236 0.61 45.47 -9.56
C LYS A 236 0.87 44.52 -8.38
N LYS A 237 0.64 44.95 -7.14
CA LYS A 237 1.00 44.16 -5.96
C LYS A 237 -0.11 43.21 -5.53
N ALA A 238 0.06 41.91 -5.81
CA ALA A 238 -0.56 40.85 -5.04
C ALA A 238 0.29 40.63 -3.77
N ASN A 239 -0.26 40.89 -2.58
CA ASN A 239 0.44 40.78 -1.30
C ASN A 239 0.61 39.31 -0.87
N TYR A 240 1.18 38.49 -1.75
CA TYR A 240 1.44 37.09 -1.49
C TYR A 240 2.80 36.93 -0.82
N THR A 241 2.78 36.63 0.47
CA THR A 241 3.96 36.09 1.14
C THR A 241 4.01 34.59 0.89
N ALA A 242 5.16 34.09 0.43
CA ALA A 242 5.37 32.67 0.19
C ALA A 242 5.26 31.90 1.51
N LYS A 243 4.05 31.49 1.86
CA LYS A 243 3.80 30.56 2.95
C LYS A 243 4.20 29.21 2.41
N ARG A 244 5.35 28.71 2.86
CA ARG A 244 5.68 27.29 2.68
C ARG A 244 4.43 26.53 3.05
N ALA A 245 4.00 25.60 2.19
CA ALA A 245 2.99 24.62 2.55
C ALA A 245 3.39 24.13 3.93
N ARG A 246 2.61 24.56 4.93
CA ARG A 246 2.86 24.21 6.30
C ARG A 246 2.54 22.73 6.33
N ASN A 247 3.53 21.88 6.03
CA ASN A 247 3.69 20.58 6.66
C ASN A 247 3.98 20.79 8.16
N TYR A 248 3.29 21.74 8.79
CA TYR A 248 3.08 21.77 10.20
C TYR A 248 2.05 20.67 10.45
N LYS A 249 2.53 19.41 10.44
CA LYS A 249 2.10 18.55 11.55
C LYS A 249 2.40 19.39 12.78
N LYS A 250 1.35 19.92 13.44
CA LYS A 250 1.48 20.72 14.65
C LYS A 250 2.45 19.96 15.54
N LYS A 251 3.67 20.50 15.71
CA LYS A 251 4.73 19.78 16.39
C LYS A 251 4.28 19.73 17.83
N ILE A 252 3.71 18.60 18.25
CA ILE A 252 3.27 18.39 19.62
C ILE A 252 4.44 18.77 20.54
N THR A 253 4.22 19.77 21.40
CA THR A 253 5.17 20.18 22.41
C THR A 253 5.08 19.21 23.57
N ASP A 254 6.12 19.14 24.38
CA ASP A 254 6.16 18.19 25.48
C ASP A 254 5.08 18.55 26.52
N GLU A 255 4.84 19.86 26.74
CA GLU A 255 3.79 20.40 27.60
C GLU A 255 2.39 20.02 27.10
N SER A 256 2.11 20.22 25.80
CA SER A 256 0.81 19.88 25.22
C SER A 256 0.48 18.39 25.28
N LEU A 257 1.51 17.53 25.23
CA LEU A 257 1.36 16.09 25.35
C LEU A 257 1.12 15.68 26.81
N ILE A 258 1.81 16.32 27.76
CA ILE A 258 1.61 16.10 29.19
C ILE A 258 0.18 16.49 29.59
N ASP A 259 -0.28 17.67 29.18
CA ASP A 259 -1.64 18.13 29.47
C ASP A 259 -2.70 17.20 28.85
N LEU A 260 -2.47 16.72 27.62
CA LEU A 260 -3.37 15.79 26.94
C LEU A 260 -3.50 14.46 27.70
N ILE A 261 -2.39 13.93 28.23
CA ILE A 261 -2.35 12.70 29.02
C ILE A 261 -3.02 12.90 30.38
N ASN A 262 -2.70 14.01 31.06
CA ASN A 262 -3.25 14.31 32.39
C ASN A 262 -4.77 14.53 32.36
N ASN A 263 -5.27 15.19 31.31
CA ASN A 263 -6.70 15.42 31.14
C ASN A 263 -7.47 14.15 30.68
N ASN A 264 -6.77 13.13 30.18
CA ASN A 264 -7.40 11.93 29.61
C ASN A 264 -6.66 10.63 30.01
N PRO A 265 -6.59 10.29 31.30
CA PRO A 265 -5.76 9.19 31.80
C PRO A 265 -6.21 7.79 31.33
N SER A 266 -7.45 7.65 30.87
CA SER A 266 -8.01 6.40 30.37
C SER A 266 -7.67 6.10 28.91
N LEU A 267 -7.14 7.07 28.16
CA LEU A 267 -6.90 6.90 26.73
C LEU A 267 -5.65 6.08 26.44
N ASN A 268 -5.77 5.22 25.44
CA ASN A 268 -4.63 4.46 24.92
C ASN A 268 -3.84 5.28 23.89
N MET A 269 -2.65 4.77 23.50
CA MET A 269 -1.73 5.46 22.59
C MET A 269 -2.31 5.76 21.21
N SER A 270 -3.27 4.95 20.75
CA SER A 270 -3.92 5.17 19.45
C SER A 270 -4.90 6.33 19.53
N GLU A 271 -5.69 6.39 20.60
CA GLU A 271 -6.64 7.47 20.86
C GLU A 271 -5.94 8.81 21.08
N LEU A 272 -4.86 8.82 21.86
CA LEU A 272 -4.00 10.01 22.03
C LEU A 272 -3.41 10.49 20.71
N ALA A 273 -3.05 9.56 19.82
CA ALA A 273 -2.50 9.89 18.50
C ALA A 273 -3.55 10.54 17.59
N ILE A 274 -4.80 10.08 17.65
CA ILE A 274 -5.93 10.67 16.94
C ILE A 274 -6.20 12.09 17.47
N LEU A 275 -6.30 12.26 18.79
CA LEU A 275 -6.56 13.57 19.40
C LEU A 275 -5.46 14.59 19.12
N ALA A 276 -4.20 14.14 19.04
CA ALA A 276 -3.06 15.00 18.76
C ALA A 276 -2.76 15.17 17.26
N ASP A 277 -3.53 14.55 16.36
CA ASP A 277 -3.31 14.52 14.91
C ASP A 277 -1.86 14.14 14.51
N VAL A 278 -1.33 13.10 15.16
CA VAL A 278 0.02 12.57 14.88
C VAL A 278 0.01 11.05 14.83
N SER A 279 1.12 10.45 14.41
CA SER A 279 1.22 8.98 14.42
C SER A 279 1.37 8.46 15.85
N GLN A 280 0.84 7.27 16.13
CA GLN A 280 1.07 6.55 17.38
C GLN A 280 2.57 6.41 17.72
N ARG A 281 3.40 6.19 16.69
CA ARG A 281 4.86 6.14 16.83
C ARG A 281 5.46 7.46 17.30
N THR A 282 4.89 8.60 16.87
CA THR A 282 5.29 9.93 17.30
C THR A 282 4.98 10.15 18.78
N ILE A 283 3.78 9.79 19.22
CA ILE A 283 3.37 9.85 20.63
C ILE A 283 4.29 8.98 21.49
N SER A 284 4.45 7.70 21.13
CA SER A 284 5.30 6.76 21.86
C SER A 284 6.75 7.28 22.00
N ARG A 285 7.33 7.79 20.90
CA ARG A 285 8.69 8.35 20.93
C ARG A 285 8.78 9.59 21.83
N ARG A 286 7.79 10.48 21.79
CA ARG A 286 7.78 11.71 22.59
C ARG A 286 7.60 11.42 24.07
N ILE A 287 6.65 10.56 24.44
CA ILE A 287 6.47 10.13 25.83
C ILE A 287 7.75 9.51 26.37
N LYS A 288 8.41 8.66 25.57
CA LYS A 288 9.72 8.11 25.96
C LYS A 288 10.75 9.21 26.20
N GLN A 289 10.87 10.18 25.29
CA GLN A 289 11.80 11.31 25.44
C GLN A 289 11.49 12.19 26.65
N ILE A 290 10.21 12.43 26.96
CA ILE A 290 9.76 13.18 28.14
C ILE A 290 10.11 12.42 29.41
N ASN A 291 9.85 11.11 29.45
CA ASN A 291 10.16 10.25 30.60
C ASN A 291 11.66 10.04 30.81
N ASP A 292 12.45 10.08 29.73
CA ASP A 292 13.91 10.01 29.78
C ASP A 292 14.51 11.35 30.25
N ARG A 293 13.83 12.49 30.05
CA ARG A 293 14.24 13.84 30.49
C ARG A 293 13.81 14.18 31.91
N ASN A 294 12.63 13.73 32.33
CA ASN A 294 12.08 13.98 33.65
C ASN A 294 12.17 12.71 34.51
N THR A 295 13.31 12.49 35.18
CA THR A 295 13.44 11.53 36.30
C THR A 295 12.67 12.00 37.54
N LYS A 296 11.35 12.23 37.43
CA LYS A 296 10.37 12.32 38.52
C LYS A 296 8.95 12.54 37.98
N THR A 297 8.38 11.56 37.29
CA THR A 297 6.93 11.30 37.38
C THR A 297 6.73 9.80 37.46
N SER A 298 6.06 9.38 38.53
CA SER A 298 5.80 7.99 38.86
C SER A 298 4.76 7.40 37.90
N CYS A 299 5.22 6.92 36.75
CA CYS A 299 4.58 5.78 36.12
C CYS A 299 5.40 4.55 36.49
N ILE A 300 4.75 3.56 37.09
CA ILE A 300 5.34 2.31 37.57
C ILE A 300 6.07 1.64 36.39
N LYS A 301 7.40 1.81 36.34
CA LYS A 301 8.28 1.08 35.43
C LYS A 301 8.41 -0.32 36.00
N LYS A 302 7.89 -1.34 35.31
CA LYS A 302 8.48 -2.68 35.42
C LYS A 302 9.87 -2.57 34.83
N GLU A 303 10.89 -2.66 35.68
CA GLU A 303 12.30 -2.52 35.31
C GLU A 303 12.63 -3.43 34.13
N ALA A 304 13.07 -2.83 33.02
CA ALA A 304 13.67 -3.57 31.93
C ALA A 304 15.03 -4.04 32.42
N LYS A 305 15.12 -5.33 32.78
CA LYS A 305 16.38 -6.01 33.07
C LYS A 305 17.39 -5.65 31.97
N THR A 306 18.55 -5.15 32.38
CA THR A 306 19.71 -4.96 31.52
C THR A 306 19.97 -6.29 30.82
N LYS A 307 19.69 -6.37 29.52
CA LYS A 307 19.95 -7.58 28.74
C LYS A 307 21.46 -7.77 28.71
N GLN A 308 21.94 -8.70 29.53
CA GLN A 308 23.29 -9.20 29.49
C GLN A 308 23.59 -9.62 28.05
N LYS A 309 24.67 -9.09 27.46
CA LYS A 309 25.04 -9.43 26.09
C LYS A 309 25.27 -10.94 26.05
N PHE A 310 24.47 -11.63 25.24
CA PHE A 310 24.62 -13.06 25.01
C PHE A 310 25.94 -13.26 24.24
N THR A 311 27.04 -13.57 24.94
CA THR A 311 28.37 -13.85 24.39
C THR A 311 28.66 -15.35 24.37
N ASP A 312 29.69 -15.76 23.63
CA ASP A 312 30.10 -17.18 23.60
C ASP A 312 30.64 -17.61 24.98
N GLU A 313 31.43 -16.74 25.62
CA GLU A 313 31.94 -16.91 26.99
C GLU A 313 30.81 -17.08 28.02
N PHE A 314 29.76 -16.26 27.93
CA PHE A 314 28.59 -16.38 28.81
C PHE A 314 27.92 -17.74 28.66
N LEU A 315 27.76 -18.23 27.42
CA LEU A 315 27.13 -19.52 27.17
C LEU A 315 28.01 -20.69 27.63
N ILE A 316 29.33 -20.59 27.48
CA ILE A 316 30.29 -21.59 27.98
C ILE A 316 30.23 -21.67 29.50
N ASN A 317 30.31 -20.54 30.19
CA ASN A 317 30.24 -20.49 31.66
C ASN A 317 28.90 -21.01 32.18
N LEU A 318 27.78 -20.61 31.56
CA LEU A 318 26.45 -21.05 31.95
C LEU A 318 26.30 -22.58 31.91
N ILE A 319 26.88 -23.25 30.91
CA ILE A 319 26.83 -24.71 30.79
C ILE A 319 27.79 -25.39 31.77
N ASN A 320 28.99 -24.84 31.95
CA ASN A 320 29.98 -25.40 32.89
C ASN A 320 29.51 -25.30 34.35
N GLU A 321 28.83 -24.20 34.72
CA GLU A 321 28.24 -24.01 36.04
C GLU A 321 26.99 -24.87 36.26
N ASN A 322 26.32 -25.31 35.18
CA ASN A 322 25.05 -26.02 35.26
C ASN A 322 25.00 -27.24 34.31
N PRO A 323 25.87 -28.26 34.51
CA PRO A 323 25.98 -29.41 33.60
C PRO A 323 24.71 -30.28 33.54
N ASP A 324 23.81 -30.12 34.52
CA ASP A 324 22.58 -30.90 34.62
C ASP A 324 21.37 -30.33 33.89
N LEU A 325 21.46 -29.08 33.42
CA LEU A 325 20.32 -28.42 32.81
C LEU A 325 20.07 -28.87 31.36
N ASN A 326 18.80 -29.06 31.04
CA ASN A 326 18.37 -29.29 29.66
C ASN A 326 18.30 -27.97 28.86
N MET A 327 18.19 -28.07 27.54
CA MET A 327 18.25 -26.90 26.64
C MET A 327 17.14 -25.88 26.91
N LYS A 328 15.98 -26.34 27.42
CA LYS A 328 14.84 -25.49 27.78
C LYS A 328 15.16 -24.67 29.03
N GLU A 329 15.79 -25.28 30.03
CA GLU A 329 16.23 -24.59 31.25
C GLU A 329 17.34 -23.58 30.95
N LEU A 330 18.34 -23.97 30.14
CA LEU A 330 19.39 -23.06 29.68
C LEU A 330 18.80 -21.86 28.92
N SER A 331 17.78 -22.07 28.09
CA SER A 331 17.09 -21.00 27.35
C SER A 331 16.41 -19.99 28.26
N LYS A 332 15.86 -20.45 29.38
CA LYS A 332 15.24 -19.58 30.39
C LYS A 332 16.29 -18.76 31.13
N LEU A 333 17.41 -19.38 31.53
CA LEU A 333 18.49 -18.68 32.25
C LEU A 333 19.18 -17.64 31.37
N ALA A 334 19.36 -17.95 30.09
CA ALA A 334 20.02 -17.08 29.13
C ALA A 334 19.12 -15.97 28.54
N ASP A 335 17.83 -15.94 28.89
CA ASP A 335 16.80 -15.11 28.24
C ASP A 335 16.89 -15.15 26.69
N SER A 336 17.06 -16.35 26.15
CA SER A 336 17.34 -16.60 24.74
C SER A 336 16.52 -17.78 24.23
N SER A 337 16.35 -17.92 22.91
CA SER A 337 15.63 -19.07 22.38
C SER A 337 16.49 -20.34 22.38
N ILE A 338 15.86 -21.49 22.57
CA ILE A 338 16.49 -22.83 22.49
C ILE A 338 17.30 -22.95 21.18
N SER A 339 16.73 -22.52 20.06
CA SER A 339 17.41 -22.55 18.75
C SER A 339 18.66 -21.67 18.70
N THR A 340 18.63 -20.51 19.37
CA THR A 340 19.78 -19.59 19.43
C THR A 340 20.92 -20.22 20.23
N ILE A 341 20.62 -20.84 21.37
CA ILE A 341 21.61 -21.59 22.16
C ILE A 341 22.20 -22.74 21.35
N TYR A 342 21.35 -23.56 20.74
CA TYR A 342 21.77 -24.71 19.94
C TYR A 342 22.70 -24.32 18.78
N ASN A 343 22.29 -23.33 17.97
CA ASN A 343 23.10 -22.87 16.84
C ASN A 343 24.45 -22.31 17.29
N ARG A 344 24.46 -21.65 18.45
CA ARG A 344 25.67 -21.05 19.01
C ARG A 344 26.62 -22.11 19.57
N LEU A 345 26.11 -23.14 20.26
CA LEU A 345 26.91 -24.29 20.68
C LEU A 345 27.52 -25.03 19.50
N LYS A 346 26.72 -25.25 18.44
CA LYS A 346 27.20 -25.86 17.20
C LYS A 346 28.34 -25.04 16.58
N LYS A 347 28.26 -23.71 16.64
CA LYS A 347 29.30 -22.80 16.16
C LYS A 347 30.54 -22.77 17.07
N ILE A 348 30.36 -22.82 18.40
CA ILE A 348 31.47 -22.89 19.36
C ILE A 348 32.28 -24.17 19.16
N ASN A 349 31.59 -25.29 18.94
CA ASN A 349 32.20 -26.60 18.74
C ASN A 349 32.65 -26.88 17.30
N SER A 350 32.42 -25.98 16.34
CA SER A 350 32.84 -26.21 14.95
C SER A 350 34.35 -26.19 14.75
N ASN A 351 35.10 -25.58 15.67
CA ASN A 351 36.55 -25.42 15.61
C ASN A 351 37.27 -26.29 16.67
N GLY A 352 36.68 -27.42 17.03
CA GLY A 352 37.13 -28.30 18.12
C GLY A 352 36.16 -28.31 19.30
N GLU A 353 36.14 -29.41 20.05
CA GLU A 353 35.22 -29.58 21.19
C GLU A 353 35.64 -28.66 22.33
N LYS A 354 34.90 -27.55 22.53
CA LYS A 354 35.13 -26.59 23.61
C LYS A 354 34.10 -26.69 24.73
N VAL A 355 32.92 -27.23 24.44
CA VAL A 355 31.84 -27.43 25.42
C VAL A 355 31.22 -28.80 25.22
N LYS A 356 31.30 -29.65 26.26
CA LYS A 356 30.63 -30.96 26.31
C LYS A 356 29.21 -30.81 26.82
N TYR A 357 28.28 -30.49 25.93
CA TYR A 357 26.85 -30.50 26.25
C TYR A 357 26.21 -31.81 25.80
N ILE A 358 25.73 -32.62 26.76
CA ILE A 358 24.97 -33.83 26.47
C ILE A 358 23.49 -33.46 26.41
N SER A 359 22.84 -33.68 25.26
CA SER A 359 21.41 -33.39 25.10
C SER A 359 20.58 -34.31 26.00
N LYS A 360 20.04 -33.74 27.08
CA LYS A 360 19.15 -34.44 28.00
C LYS A 360 17.70 -34.23 27.53
N ASN A 361 17.11 -35.24 26.91
CA ASN A 361 15.68 -35.24 26.56
C ASN A 361 14.86 -35.59 27.81
N LYS A 362 14.24 -34.59 28.43
CA LYS A 362 13.16 -34.77 29.42
C LYS A 362 11.94 -33.96 29.00
#